data_AF-N9QWF1-F1
#
_entry.id   AF-N9QWF1-F1
#
_cell.length_a   1.000
_cell.length_b   1.000
_cell.length_c   1.000
_cell.angle_alpha   90.00
_cell.angle_beta   90.00
_cell.angle_gamma   90.00
#
_symmetry.space_group_name_H-M   'P 1'
#
loop_
_entity.id
_entity.type
_entity.pdbx_description
1 polymer ?
#
loop_
_entity_poly.entity_id
_entity_poly.type
_entity_poly.pdbx_seq_one_letter_code
_entity_poly.pdbx_strand_id
1 'polypeptide(L)'
;MKKIIYPILSIILVIIIFFGLPLIYEFMIPHSSVCAEGCDPAFRKFVFSFGLISLIIAPILGYLLAKKTVNRKNIYSILAFYLMIYLVIVWYSTGYGYGLNLSY
;
A
#
# COMPACT_ATOMS: atom_id res chain seq x y z
N MET A 1 1.81 28.53 -3.41
CA MET A 1 0.91 27.70 -2.58
C MET A 1 0.32 26.48 -3.31
N LYS A 2 -0.16 26.56 -4.57
CA LYS A 2 -0.80 25.41 -5.26
C LYS A 2 0.03 24.12 -5.42
N LYS A 3 1.37 24.20 -5.38
CA LYS A 3 2.26 23.04 -5.58
C LYS A 3 2.36 22.12 -4.35
N ILE A 4 2.08 22.61 -3.14
CA ILE A 4 2.16 21.80 -1.91
C ILE A 4 0.97 20.87 -1.74
N ILE A 5 -0.14 21.15 -2.44
CA ILE A 5 -1.35 20.33 -2.45
C ILE A 5 -1.07 18.95 -3.04
N TYR A 6 -0.19 18.84 -4.04
CA TYR A 6 0.12 17.55 -4.68
C TYR A 6 0.83 16.56 -3.75
N PRO A 7 1.89 16.95 -3.01
CA PRO A 7 2.44 16.11 -1.94
C PRO A 7 1.39 15.64 -0.92
N ILE A 8 0.52 16.54 -0.45
CA ILE A 8 -0.53 16.21 0.52
C ILE A 8 -1.52 15.21 -0.06
N LEU A 9 -2.00 15.43 -1.30
CA LEU A 9 -2.87 14.49 -2.00
C LEU A 9 -2.22 13.12 -2.19
N SER A 10 -0.90 13.09 -2.40
CA SER A 10 -0.15 11.83 -2.56
C SER A 10 -0.08 11.04 -1.25
N ILE A 11 0.09 11.73 -0.12
CA ILE A 11 0.04 11.11 1.21
C ILE A 11 -1.36 10.56 1.49
N ILE A 12 -2.39 11.37 1.24
CA ILE A 12 -3.80 10.94 1.40
C ILE A 12 -4.08 9.70 0.54
N LEU A 13 -3.60 9.68 -0.70
CA LEU A 13 -3.75 8.52 -1.58
C LEU A 13 -3.09 7.26 -1.00
N VAL A 14 -1.87 7.37 -0.46
CA VAL A 14 -1.19 6.24 0.20
C VAL A 14 -2.01 5.73 1.38
N ILE A 15 -2.54 6.62 2.22
CA ILE A 15 -3.39 6.26 3.37
C ILE A 15 -4.64 5.52 2.88
N ILE A 16 -5.32 6.05 1.86
CA ILE A 16 -6.51 5.41 1.27
C ILE A 16 -6.17 4.02 0.72
N ILE A 17 -5.03 3.85 0.05
CA ILE A 17 -4.63 2.53 -0.44
C ILE A 17 -4.31 1.59 0.74
N PHE A 18 -3.59 2.07 1.75
CA PHE A 18 -3.17 1.27 2.90
C PHE A 18 -4.36 0.71 3.68
N PHE A 19 -5.38 1.53 3.93
CA PHE A 19 -6.55 1.14 4.72
C PHE A 19 -7.73 0.67 3.87
N GLY A 20 -7.93 1.25 2.70
CA GLY A 20 -9.07 0.98 1.83
C GLY A 20 -8.94 -0.32 1.04
N LEU A 21 -7.74 -0.66 0.56
CA LEU A 21 -7.56 -1.88 -0.25
C LEU A 21 -7.84 -3.17 0.56
N PRO A 22 -7.39 -3.31 1.82
CA PRO A 22 -7.80 -4.39 2.70
C PRO A 22 -9.33 -4.51 2.83
N LEU A 23 -10.02 -3.40 3.14
CA LEU A 23 -11.47 -3.37 3.31
C LEU A 23 -12.22 -3.81 2.04
N ILE A 24 -11.76 -3.32 0.87
CA ILE A 24 -12.33 -3.71 -0.43
C ILE A 24 -12.15 -5.20 -0.66
N TYR A 25 -10.97 -5.73 -0.33
CA TYR A 25 -10.66 -7.14 -0.53
C TYR A 25 -11.50 -8.05 0.36
N GLU A 26 -11.63 -7.73 1.65
CA GLU A 26 -12.50 -8.46 2.60
C GLU A 26 -13.98 -8.41 2.19
N PHE A 27 -14.43 -7.27 1.62
CA PHE A 27 -15.79 -7.16 1.08
C PHE A 27 -16.00 -8.02 -0.17
N MET A 28 -14.99 -8.15 -1.04
CA MET A 28 -15.06 -8.96 -2.25
C MET A 28 -14.95 -10.46 -1.99
N ILE A 29 -14.16 -10.87 -0.99
CA ILE A 29 -13.91 -12.26 -0.66
C ILE A 29 -14.44 -12.54 0.76
N PRO A 30 -15.74 -12.87 0.88
CA PRO A 30 -16.37 -13.14 2.17
C PRO A 30 -15.69 -14.31 2.88
N HIS A 31 -15.55 -14.20 4.20
CA HIS A 31 -14.78 -15.12 5.07
C HIS A 31 -13.25 -15.03 4.98
N SER A 32 -12.69 -14.19 4.11
CA SER A 32 -11.29 -13.80 4.21
C SER A 32 -11.17 -12.54 5.06
N SER A 33 -10.41 -12.60 6.15
CA SER A 33 -10.03 -11.42 6.92
C SER A 33 -8.52 -11.32 6.98
N VAL A 34 -8.01 -10.10 6.90
CA VAL A 34 -6.58 -9.82 6.92
C VAL A 34 -6.03 -10.25 8.27
N CYS A 35 -5.15 -11.25 8.24
CA CYS A 35 -4.51 -11.81 9.43
C CYS A 35 -5.49 -12.20 10.55
N ALA A 36 -6.58 -12.91 10.19
CA ALA A 36 -7.57 -13.43 11.14
C ALA A 36 -6.97 -14.13 12.36
N GLU A 37 -5.93 -14.94 12.12
CA GLU A 37 -5.21 -15.75 13.12
C GLU A 37 -3.92 -15.07 13.61
N GLY A 38 -3.69 -13.81 13.21
CA GLY A 38 -2.45 -13.06 13.44
C GLY A 38 -1.48 -13.13 12.28
N CYS A 39 -0.72 -12.05 12.05
CA CYS A 39 0.32 -12.04 11.02
C CYS A 39 1.68 -12.46 11.59
N ASP A 40 2.49 -13.14 10.78
CA ASP A 40 3.91 -13.39 11.06
C ASP A 40 4.67 -12.09 11.43
N PRO A 41 5.52 -12.08 12.48
CA PRO A 41 6.25 -10.89 12.90
C PRO A 41 7.14 -10.27 11.83
N ALA A 42 7.78 -11.06 10.96
CA ALA A 42 8.60 -10.55 9.87
C ALA A 42 7.72 -9.89 8.81
N PHE A 43 6.56 -10.48 8.50
CA PHE A 43 5.57 -9.85 7.61
C PHE A 43 5.05 -8.51 8.16
N ARG A 44 4.74 -8.41 9.46
CA ARG A 44 4.34 -7.14 10.09
C ARG A 44 5.41 -6.06 9.95
N LYS A 45 6.68 -6.41 10.21
CA LYS A 45 7.82 -5.50 10.04
C LYS A 45 7.99 -5.05 8.59
N PHE A 46 7.81 -5.97 7.65
CA PHE A 46 7.85 -5.66 6.22
C PHE A 46 6.75 -4.67 5.82
N VAL A 47 5.49 -4.95 6.16
CA VAL A 47 4.35 -4.08 5.83
C VAL A 47 4.49 -2.69 6.47
N PHE A 48 4.94 -2.63 7.72
CA PHE A 48 5.21 -1.36 8.40
C PHE A 48 6.32 -0.55 7.71
N SER A 49 7.45 -1.20 7.39
CA SER A 49 8.57 -0.55 6.71
C SER A 49 8.19 -0.08 5.31
N PHE A 50 7.44 -0.91 4.58
CA PHE A 50 6.92 -0.59 3.26
C PHE A 50 5.95 0.61 3.32
N GLY A 51 5.06 0.65 4.30
CA GLY A 51 4.18 1.79 4.56
C GLY A 51 4.93 3.10 4.81
N LEU A 52 5.95 3.06 5.67
CA LEU A 52 6.81 4.23 5.95
C LEU A 52 7.54 4.73 4.70
N ILE A 53 8.15 3.81 3.94
CA ILE A 53 8.82 4.15 2.67
C ILE A 53 7.83 4.79 1.70
N SER A 54 6.60 4.27 1.63
CA SER A 54 5.54 4.78 0.76
C SER A 54 5.10 6.19 1.14
N LEU A 55 4.97 6.47 2.44
CA LEU A 55 4.66 7.80 2.96
C LEU A 55 5.77 8.84 2.69
N ILE A 56 7.02 8.39 2.49
CA ILE A 56 8.14 9.27 2.12
C ILE A 56 8.21 9.46 0.60
N ILE A 57 8.05 8.39 -0.18
CA ILE A 57 8.19 8.44 -1.64
C ILE A 57 7.01 9.16 -2.30
N ALA A 58 5.78 8.92 -1.84
CA ALA A 58 4.58 9.52 -2.42
C ALA A 58 4.59 11.05 -2.46
N PRO A 59 4.93 11.79 -1.38
CA PRO A 59 5.01 13.25 -1.46
C PRO A 59 6.12 13.75 -2.38
N ILE A 60 7.23 13.03 -2.50
CA ILE A 60 8.31 13.35 -3.46
C ILE A 60 7.78 13.22 -4.89
N LEU A 61 7.08 12.13 -5.21
CA LEU A 61 6.46 11.93 -6.53
C LEU A 61 5.39 12.99 -6.82
N GLY A 62 4.55 13.32 -5.83
CA GLY A 62 3.57 14.39 -5.93
C GLY A 62 4.20 15.76 -6.20
N TYR A 63 5.33 16.04 -5.57
CA TYR A 63 6.09 17.26 -5.81
C TYR A 63 6.69 17.31 -7.22
N LEU A 64 7.28 16.21 -7.68
CA LEU A 64 7.83 16.09 -9.04
C LEU A 64 6.73 16.25 -10.10
N LEU A 65 5.55 15.68 -9.87
CA LEU A 65 4.36 15.88 -10.71
C LEU A 65 3.98 17.37 -10.77
N ALA A 66 3.93 18.05 -9.61
CA ALA A 66 3.58 19.47 -9.52
C ALA A 66 4.60 20.39 -10.22
N LYS A 67 5.87 19.97 -10.27
CA LYS A 67 6.93 20.65 -11.03
C LYS A 67 6.93 20.31 -12.52
N LYS A 68 6.10 19.36 -12.99
CA LYS A 68 6.10 18.83 -14.36
C LYS A 68 7.47 18.32 -14.82
N THR A 69 8.34 17.92 -13.90
CA THR A 69 9.68 17.40 -14.21
C THR A 69 9.64 15.95 -14.68
N VAL A 70 8.56 15.23 -14.40
CA VAL A 70 8.37 13.82 -14.74
C VAL A 70 7.13 13.67 -15.61
N ASN A 71 7.22 12.81 -16.63
CA ASN A 71 6.10 12.51 -17.51
C ASN A 71 4.97 11.81 -16.73
N ARG A 72 3.72 12.23 -16.95
CA ARG A 72 2.53 11.63 -16.31
C ARG A 72 2.46 10.12 -16.54
N LYS A 73 2.85 9.64 -17.72
CA LYS A 73 2.89 8.19 -18.02
C LYS A 73 3.76 7.41 -17.03
N ASN A 74 4.93 7.95 -16.68
CA ASN A 74 5.85 7.31 -15.72
C ASN A 74 5.23 7.27 -14.32
N ILE A 75 4.53 8.34 -13.93
CA ILE A 75 3.85 8.41 -12.63
C ILE A 75 2.70 7.39 -12.55
N TYR A 76 1.90 7.26 -13.61
CA TYR A 76 0.87 6.21 -13.66
C TYR A 76 1.47 4.80 -13.63
N SER A 77 2.60 4.58 -14.30
CA SER A 77 3.31 3.29 -14.26
C SER A 77 3.81 2.97 -12.85
N ILE A 78 4.40 3.94 -12.15
CA ILE A 78 4.83 3.77 -10.75
C ILE A 78 3.63 3.50 -9.84
N LEU A 79 2.53 4.23 -10.02
CA LEU A 79 1.30 4.01 -9.24
C LEU A 79 0.70 2.62 -9.48
N ALA A 80 0.67 2.15 -10.73
CA ALA A 80 0.18 0.81 -11.06
C ALA A 80 1.07 -0.28 -10.45
N PHE A 81 2.39 -0.12 -10.54
CA PHE A 81 3.34 -1.03 -9.90
C PHE A 81 3.17 -1.06 -8.37
N TYR A 82 2.99 0.11 -7.76
CA TYR A 82 2.71 0.23 -6.33
C TYR A 82 1.43 -0.48 -5.92
N LEU A 83 0.34 -0.30 -6.67
CA LEU A 83 -0.93 -0.99 -6.44
C LEU A 83 -0.79 -2.51 -6.59
N MET A 84 -0.03 -2.99 -7.58
CA MET A 84 0.24 -4.42 -7.75
C MET A 84 0.95 -5.02 -6.54
N ILE A 85 1.98 -4.35 -6.01
CA ILE A 85 2.64 -4.80 -4.77
C ILE A 85 1.63 -4.84 -3.62
N TYR A 86 0.81 -3.80 -3.49
CA TYR A 86 -0.20 -3.71 -2.44
C TYR A 86 -1.24 -4.83 -2.51
N LEU A 87 -1.70 -5.17 -3.72
CA LEU A 87 -2.61 -6.29 -3.94
C LEU A 87 -1.97 -7.61 -3.50
N VAL A 88 -0.69 -7.83 -3.82
CA VAL A 88 0.04 -9.02 -3.36
C VAL A 88 0.17 -9.05 -1.84
N ILE A 89 0.43 -7.92 -1.19
CA ILE A 89 0.49 -7.83 0.28
C ILE A 89 -0.86 -8.20 0.90
N VAL A 90 -1.96 -7.62 0.40
CA VAL A 90 -3.31 -7.88 0.91
C VAL A 90 -3.70 -9.35 0.67
N TRP A 91 -3.46 -9.86 -0.53
CA TRP A 91 -3.68 -11.27 -0.87
C TRP A 91 -2.86 -12.21 0.02
N TYR A 92 -1.59 -11.91 0.26
CA TYR A 92 -0.75 -12.70 1.16
C TYR A 92 -1.30 -12.67 2.59
N SER A 93 -1.71 -11.50 3.08
CA SER A 93 -2.25 -11.35 4.44
C SER A 93 -3.60 -12.03 4.67
N THR A 94 -4.36 -12.30 3.60
CA THR A 94 -5.68 -12.95 3.66
C THR A 94 -5.62 -14.44 3.33
N GLY A 95 -4.81 -14.84 2.34
CA GLY A 95 -4.71 -16.23 1.88
C GLY A 95 -3.61 -17.05 2.57
N TYR A 96 -2.51 -16.39 2.97
CA TYR A 96 -1.35 -17.02 3.62
C TYR A 96 -1.13 -16.50 5.04
N GLY A 97 -2.03 -15.67 5.57
CA GLY A 97 -2.05 -15.18 6.95
C GLY A 97 -2.20 -16.28 8.01
N TYR A 98 -1.98 -17.54 7.63
CA TYR A 98 -1.78 -18.67 8.52
C TYR A 98 -0.44 -18.58 9.22
N GLY A 99 -0.49 -18.78 10.53
CA GLY A 99 0.57 -19.44 11.29
C GLY A 99 0.75 -20.91 10.88
N LEU A 100 0.84 -21.22 9.57
CA LEU A 100 1.03 -22.58 9.04
C LEU A 100 2.42 -23.18 9.36
N ASN A 101 3.21 -22.48 10.19
CA ASN A 101 4.46 -22.96 10.78
C ASN A 101 4.56 -22.70 12.30
N LEU A 102 3.45 -22.42 13.00
CA LEU A 102 3.43 -22.29 14.47
C LEU A 102 2.78 -23.48 15.19
N SER A 103 2.42 -24.55 14.47
CA SER A 103 2.23 -25.87 15.09
C SER A 103 3.60 -26.49 15.41
N TYR A 104 4.20 -26.05 16.52
CA TYR A 104 5.20 -26.82 17.26
C TYR A 104 4.64 -27.13 18.64
#